data_AF-A0A0L6X2U7-F1
#
_entry.id   AF-A0A0L6X2U7-F1
#
_cell.length_a   1.000
_cell.length_b   1.000
_cell.length_c   1.000
_cell.angle_alpha   90.00
_cell.angle_beta   90.00
_cell.angle_gamma   90.00
#
_symmetry.space_group_name_H-M   'P 1'
#
loop_
_entity.id
_entity.type
_entity.pdbx_description
1 polymer ?
#
loop_
_entity_poly.entity_id
_entity_poly.type
_entity_poly.pdbx_seq_one_letter_code
_entity_poly.pdbx_strand_id
1 'polypeptide(L)'
;MKNVNGKEKKYCICKVCLNKKAIVNEVTMLQHHLEAHHSGKYQQWAQENSLDSKLLGDIKKCKVDAEHMTQTLDHNLKEKKLKEWAVKYTHKEFHRAEIEWLVTTDQPVQALKHPKFKHMIDVASHATEGVKIPG
;
A
#
# COMPACT_ATOMS: atom_id res chain seq x y z
N MET A 1 -19.25 17.92 -27.75
CA MET A 1 -19.63 17.03 -26.62
C MET A 1 -18.91 17.49 -25.36
N LYS A 2 -19.63 17.79 -24.27
CA LYS A 2 -19.04 18.22 -22.99
C LYS A 2 -18.62 16.97 -22.19
N ASN A 3 -17.59 17.08 -21.34
CA ASN A 3 -17.20 16.01 -20.41
C ASN A 3 -18.08 16.01 -19.14
N VAL A 4 -17.90 15.00 -18.29
CA VAL A 4 -18.65 14.82 -17.02
C VAL A 4 -18.56 16.06 -16.10
N ASN A 5 -17.51 16.87 -16.27
CA ASN A 5 -17.27 18.11 -15.52
C ASN A 5 -17.77 19.38 -16.25
N GLY A 6 -18.59 19.23 -17.29
CA GLY A 6 -19.18 20.36 -18.05
C GLY A 6 -18.21 21.13 -18.96
N LYS A 7 -16.93 20.74 -19.02
CA LYS A 7 -15.92 21.38 -19.87
C LYS A 7 -15.97 20.82 -21.29
N GLU A 8 -15.67 21.66 -22.28
CA GLU A 8 -15.58 21.23 -23.68
C GLU A 8 -14.42 20.27 -23.89
N LYS A 9 -14.69 19.15 -24.57
CA LYS A 9 -13.64 18.17 -24.92
C LYS A 9 -12.70 18.79 -25.94
N LYS A 10 -11.42 18.86 -25.59
CA LYS A 10 -10.35 19.24 -26.53
C LYS A 10 -9.96 18.03 -27.36
N TYR A 11 -9.59 18.27 -28.61
CA TYR A 11 -9.15 17.24 -29.54
C TYR A 11 -7.74 17.57 -30.03
N CYS A 12 -6.98 16.53 -30.38
CA CYS A 12 -5.66 16.64 -30.97
C CYS A 12 -5.52 15.65 -32.13
N ILE A 13 -4.49 15.86 -32.94
CA ILE A 13 -4.19 15.00 -34.10
C ILE A 13 -2.86 14.32 -33.82
N CYS A 14 -2.81 13.01 -34.01
CA CYS A 14 -1.56 12.27 -33.96
C CYS A 14 -0.70 12.65 -35.18
N LYS A 15 0.53 13.12 -34.92
CA LYS A 15 1.48 13.53 -35.97
C LYS A 15 2.13 12.34 -36.70
N VAL A 16 2.06 11.15 -36.10
CA VAL A 16 2.66 9.91 -36.63
C VAL A 16 1.67 9.16 -37.51
N CYS A 17 0.37 9.28 -37.24
CA CYS A 17 -0.68 8.70 -38.06
C CYS A 17 -0.87 9.48 -39.37
N LEU A 18 -0.79 8.77 -40.49
CA LEU A 18 -1.10 9.32 -41.82
C LEU A 18 -2.58 9.78 -41.92
N ASN A 19 -3.48 9.11 -41.21
CA ASN A 19 -4.92 9.37 -41.28
C ASN A 19 -5.39 10.62 -40.49
N LYS A 20 -4.49 11.32 -39.78
CA LYS A 20 -4.76 12.58 -39.04
C LYS A 20 -6.10 12.63 -38.28
N LYS A 21 -6.57 11.49 -37.76
CA LYS A 21 -7.87 11.39 -37.09
C LYS A 21 -7.83 12.19 -35.79
N ALA A 22 -8.90 12.93 -35.51
CA ALA A 22 -9.05 13.67 -34.26
C ALA A 22 -9.21 12.69 -33.09
N ILE A 23 -8.34 12.81 -32.10
CA ILE A 23 -8.32 12.03 -30.87
C ILE A 23 -8.69 12.97 -29.72
N VAL A 24 -9.53 12.50 -28.81
CA VAL A 24 -9.85 13.26 -27.59
C VAL A 24 -8.56 13.45 -26.80
N ASN A 25 -8.25 14.70 -26.43
CA ASN A 25 -7.03 15.08 -25.71
C ASN A 25 -7.14 14.76 -24.21
N GLU A 26 -7.46 13.51 -23.91
CA GLU A 26 -7.46 12.92 -22.57
C GLU A 26 -6.39 11.83 -22.56
N VAL A 27 -5.62 11.74 -21.47
CA VAL A 27 -4.43 10.88 -21.38
C VAL A 27 -4.75 9.42 -21.69
N THR A 28 -5.87 8.92 -21.18
CA THR A 28 -6.35 7.55 -21.41
C THR A 28 -6.64 7.28 -22.90
N MET A 29 -7.27 8.24 -23.58
CA MET A 29 -7.57 8.14 -25.02
C MET A 29 -6.31 8.19 -25.88
N LEU A 30 -5.32 8.99 -25.47
CA LEU A 30 -4.00 9.03 -26.11
C LEU A 30 -3.24 7.72 -25.93
N GLN A 31 -3.25 7.15 -24.72
CA GLN A 31 -2.64 5.86 -24.43
C GLN A 31 -3.27 4.74 -25.25
N HIS A 32 -4.60 4.67 -25.33
CA HIS A 32 -5.29 3.70 -26.18
C HIS A 32 -4.95 3.85 -27.66
N HIS A 33 -4.86 5.09 -28.16
CA HIS A 33 -4.44 5.34 -29.53
C HIS A 33 -3.01 4.87 -29.80
N LEU A 34 -2.07 5.19 -28.89
CA LEU A 34 -0.68 4.75 -28.96
C LEU A 34 -0.59 3.22 -28.92
N GLU A 35 -1.35 2.57 -28.05
CA GLU A 35 -1.39 1.11 -27.94
C GLU A 35 -1.92 0.43 -29.21
N ALA A 36 -2.99 0.97 -29.80
CA ALA A 36 -3.60 0.37 -30.99
C ALA A 36 -2.78 0.55 -32.27
N HIS A 37 -2.08 1.68 -32.42
CA HIS A 37 -1.45 2.04 -33.69
C HIS A 37 0.08 2.14 -33.65
N HIS A 38 0.66 2.35 -32.46
CA HIS A 38 2.07 2.72 -32.30
C HIS A 38 2.77 1.99 -31.13
N SER A 39 2.23 0.86 -30.66
CA SER A 39 2.72 0.15 -29.48
C SER A 39 4.22 -0.16 -29.55
N GLY A 40 4.67 -0.79 -30.64
CA GLY A 40 6.07 -1.17 -30.79
C GLY A 40 7.04 0.02 -30.76
N LYS A 41 6.71 1.13 -31.46
CA LYS A 41 7.54 2.34 -31.45
C LYS A 41 7.57 3.01 -30.07
N TYR A 42 6.45 3.01 -29.37
CA TYR A 42 6.36 3.57 -28.02
C TYR A 42 7.15 2.73 -27.01
N GLN A 43 7.05 1.40 -27.09
CA GLN A 43 7.82 0.48 -26.24
C GLN A 43 9.33 0.63 -26.47
N GLN A 44 9.77 0.73 -27.72
CA GLN A 44 11.18 0.98 -28.04
C GLN A 44 11.65 2.32 -27.47
N TRP A 45 10.88 3.39 -27.66
CA TRP A 45 11.20 4.69 -27.07
C TRP A 45 11.27 4.63 -25.54
N ALA A 46 10.34 3.92 -24.89
CA ALA A 46 10.35 3.75 -23.44
C ALA A 46 11.63 3.03 -22.97
N GLN A 47 12.05 1.97 -23.67
CA GLN A 47 13.30 1.25 -23.39
C GLN A 47 14.54 2.13 -23.57
N GLU A 48 14.63 2.85 -24.69
CA GLU A 48 15.75 3.77 -24.99
C GLU A 48 15.87 4.89 -23.93
N ASN A 49 14.75 5.29 -23.32
CA ASN A 49 14.71 6.31 -22.28
C ASN A 49 14.76 5.74 -20.85
N SER A 50 14.93 4.43 -20.68
CA SER A 50 14.88 3.76 -19.37
C SER A 50 13.61 4.04 -18.58
N LEU A 51 12.47 4.14 -19.28
CA LEU A 51 11.15 4.38 -18.71
C LEU A 51 10.29 3.12 -18.79
N ASP A 52 9.46 2.91 -17.77
CA ASP A 52 8.43 1.87 -17.82
C ASP A 52 7.38 2.21 -18.86
N SER A 53 7.04 1.24 -19.72
CA SER A 53 5.90 1.39 -20.61
C SER A 53 4.61 1.58 -19.81
N LYS A 54 3.85 2.62 -20.16
CA LYS A 54 2.55 2.95 -19.57
C LYS A 54 1.38 2.57 -20.49
N LEU A 55 1.61 1.73 -21.49
CA LEU A 55 0.53 1.15 -22.29
C LEU A 55 -0.28 0.19 -21.41
N LEU A 56 -1.59 0.15 -21.60
CA LEU A 56 -2.48 -0.59 -20.70
C LEU A 56 -2.22 -2.10 -20.75
N GLY A 57 -1.87 -2.64 -21.93
CA GLY A 57 -1.45 -4.02 -22.11
C GLY A 57 -0.18 -4.36 -21.35
N ASP A 58 0.82 -3.47 -21.36
CA ASP A 58 2.08 -3.68 -20.64
C ASP A 58 1.87 -3.61 -19.12
N ILE A 59 1.03 -2.68 -18.65
CA ILE A 59 0.64 -2.58 -17.24
C ILE A 59 -0.10 -3.85 -16.80
N LYS A 60 -1.03 -4.37 -17.62
CA LYS A 60 -1.75 -5.62 -17.32
C LYS A 60 -0.80 -6.80 -17.25
N LYS A 61 0.13 -6.93 -18.21
CA LYS A 61 1.14 -7.98 -18.22
C LYS A 61 2.02 -7.92 -16.97
N CYS A 62 2.51 -6.73 -16.62
CA CYS A 62 3.31 -6.52 -15.41
C CYS A 62 2.55 -6.92 -14.14
N LYS A 63 1.25 -6.65 -14.05
CA LYS A 63 0.43 -7.09 -12.91
C LYS A 63 0.32 -8.61 -12.83
N VAL A 64 0.06 -9.30 -13.94
CA VAL A 64 -0.01 -10.77 -13.97
C VAL A 64 1.34 -11.39 -13.61
N ASP A 65 2.43 -10.85 -14.15
CA ASP A 65 3.78 -11.33 -13.84
C ASP A 65 4.12 -11.10 -12.35
N ALA A 66 3.71 -9.97 -11.79
CA ALA A 66 3.85 -9.68 -10.35
C ALA A 66 3.00 -10.62 -9.49
N GLU A 67 1.75 -10.90 -9.87
CA GLU A 67 0.88 -11.86 -9.19
C GLU A 67 1.49 -13.26 -9.19
N HIS A 68 2.03 -13.72 -10.32
CA HIS A 68 2.72 -15.01 -10.42
C HIS A 68 3.99 -15.06 -9.54
N MET A 69 4.77 -13.97 -9.50
CA MET A 69 5.94 -13.84 -8.63
C MET A 69 5.54 -13.90 -7.14
N THR A 70 4.44 -13.26 -6.75
CA THR A 70 3.94 -13.33 -5.37
C THR A 70 3.45 -14.72 -4.99
N GLN A 71 2.75 -15.43 -5.89
CA GLN A 71 2.33 -16.82 -5.67
C GLN A 71 3.53 -17.78 -5.49
N THR A 72 4.61 -17.55 -6.23
CA THR A 72 5.85 -18.34 -6.10
C THR A 72 6.54 -18.11 -4.75
N LEU A 73 6.48 -16.89 -4.22
CA LEU A 73 6.97 -16.56 -2.88
C LEU A 73 6.13 -17.21 -1.78
N ASP A 74 4.80 -17.15 -1.88
CA ASP A 74 3.88 -17.74 -0.90
C ASP A 74 4.11 -19.25 -0.72
N HIS A 75 4.41 -19.99 -1.79
CA HIS A 75 4.72 -21.42 -1.71
C HIS A 75 5.94 -21.73 -0.83
N ASN A 76 6.89 -20.80 -0.73
CA ASN A 76 8.11 -20.95 0.06
C ASN A 76 8.01 -20.31 1.46
N LEU A 77 6.92 -19.62 1.76
CA LEU A 77 6.65 -19.09 3.09
C LEU A 77 5.99 -20.18 3.92
N LYS A 78 6.68 -20.65 4.97
CA LYS A 78 6.02 -21.42 6.02
C LYS A 78 5.16 -20.45 6.81
N GLU A 79 3.87 -20.75 6.96
CA GLU A 79 3.02 -20.10 7.95
C GLU A 79 3.76 -20.12 9.29
N LYS A 80 4.23 -18.95 9.72
CA LYS A 80 4.63 -18.78 11.10
C LYS A 80 3.34 -18.95 11.86
N LYS A 81 3.14 -20.12 12.51
CA LYS A 81 2.05 -20.32 13.46
C LYS A 81 1.96 -19.03 14.24
N LEU A 82 0.86 -18.31 14.08
CA LEU A 82 0.55 -17.15 14.91
C LEU A 82 0.47 -17.77 16.30
N LYS A 83 1.62 -17.78 16.97
CA LYS A 83 1.76 -18.09 18.37
C LYS A 83 0.68 -17.20 18.97
N GLU A 84 -0.31 -17.78 19.62
CA GLU A 84 -1.47 -17.13 20.23
C GLU A 84 -0.98 -16.06 21.21
N TRP A 85 -0.54 -14.92 20.70
CA TRP A 85 0.18 -13.93 21.47
C TRP A 85 -0.72 -12.74 21.58
N ALA A 86 -1.34 -12.73 22.76
CA ALA A 86 -1.92 -11.59 23.45
C ALA A 86 -3.12 -10.94 22.75
N VAL A 87 -4.08 -10.55 23.58
CA VAL A 87 -5.12 -9.58 23.24
C VAL A 87 -4.45 -8.43 22.48
N LYS A 88 -4.92 -8.14 21.26
CA LYS A 88 -4.41 -7.00 20.47
C LYS A 88 -4.48 -5.76 21.35
N TYR A 89 -3.39 -5.00 21.41
CA TYR A 89 -3.37 -3.74 22.14
C TYR A 89 -4.53 -2.85 21.68
N THR A 90 -5.39 -2.44 22.60
CA THR A 90 -6.31 -1.34 22.40
C THR A 90 -6.21 -0.41 23.60
N HIS A 91 -6.29 0.90 23.35
CA HIS A 91 -6.19 1.89 24.41
C HIS A 91 -7.23 1.68 25.52
N LYS A 92 -8.45 1.26 25.15
CA LYS A 92 -9.54 0.99 26.09
C LYS A 92 -9.23 -0.19 27.02
N GLU A 93 -8.73 -1.30 26.48
CA GLU A 93 -8.37 -2.48 27.27
C GLU A 93 -7.19 -2.20 28.19
N PHE A 94 -6.18 -1.51 27.67
CA PHE A 94 -5.02 -1.10 28.44
C PHE A 94 -5.41 -0.17 29.60
N HIS A 95 -6.23 0.84 29.33
CA HIS A 95 -6.67 1.78 30.36
C HIS A 95 -7.53 1.11 31.45
N ARG A 96 -8.36 0.13 31.07
CA ARG A 96 -9.11 -0.66 32.06
C ARG A 96 -8.17 -1.45 32.97
N ALA A 97 -7.19 -2.15 32.38
CA ALA A 97 -6.19 -2.91 33.14
C ALA A 97 -5.35 -2.00 34.06
N GLU A 98 -5.00 -0.78 33.62
CA GLU A 98 -4.31 0.21 34.46
C GLU A 98 -5.16 0.62 35.68
N ILE A 99 -6.45 0.91 35.49
CA ILE A 99 -7.36 1.28 36.58
C ILE A 99 -7.49 0.12 37.58
N GLU A 100 -7.73 -1.10 37.09
CA GLU A 100 -7.82 -2.29 37.93
C GLU A 100 -6.54 -2.48 38.74
N TRP A 101 -5.37 -2.37 38.10
CA TRP A 101 -4.08 -2.47 38.77
C TRP A 101 -3.90 -1.40 39.86
N LEU A 102 -4.22 -0.13 39.57
CA LEU A 102 -4.13 0.95 40.55
C LEU A 102 -5.01 0.70 41.78
N VAL A 103 -6.26 0.28 41.56
CA VAL A 103 -7.22 0.02 42.64
C VAL A 103 -6.82 -1.19 43.47
N THR A 104 -6.40 -2.29 42.84
CA THR A 104 -6.01 -3.52 43.55
C THR A 104 -4.72 -3.35 44.36
N THR A 105 -3.81 -2.48 43.92
CA THR A 105 -2.51 -2.26 44.58
C THR A 105 -2.45 -0.98 45.42
N ASP A 106 -3.59 -0.29 45.57
CA ASP A 106 -3.75 0.99 46.26
C ASP A 106 -2.69 2.03 45.84
N GLN A 107 -2.43 2.11 44.53
CA GLN A 107 -1.43 3.02 43.97
C GLN A 107 -2.06 4.36 43.61
N PRO A 108 -1.36 5.47 43.84
CA PRO A 108 -1.84 6.78 43.41
C PRO A 108 -1.84 6.88 41.88
N VAL A 109 -2.77 7.67 41.32
CA VAL A 109 -2.84 7.95 39.87
C VAL A 109 -1.52 8.52 39.31
N GLN A 110 -0.71 9.15 40.17
CA GLN A 110 0.62 9.66 39.82
C GLN A 110 1.62 8.54 39.44
N ALA A 111 1.39 7.29 39.88
CA ALA A 111 2.23 6.14 39.53
C ALA A 111 2.34 5.92 38.02
N LEU A 112 1.26 6.18 37.26
CA LEU A 112 1.25 6.07 35.78
C LEU A 112 2.17 7.12 35.11
N LYS A 113 2.44 8.24 35.79
CA LYS A 113 3.35 9.28 35.28
C LYS A 113 4.81 8.99 35.65
N HIS A 114 5.07 8.03 36.54
CA HIS A 114 6.40 7.77 37.05
C HIS A 114 7.32 7.23 35.93
N PRO A 115 8.54 7.76 35.76
CA PRO A 115 9.44 7.36 34.68
C PRO A 115 9.72 5.86 34.62
N LYS A 116 9.84 5.19 35.77
CA LYS A 116 10.07 3.73 35.82
C LYS A 116 8.87 2.92 35.31
N PHE A 117 7.64 3.38 35.54
CA PHE A 117 6.44 2.71 35.03
C PHE A 117 6.42 2.79 33.50
N LYS A 118 6.66 3.99 32.94
CA LYS A 118 6.78 4.17 31.48
C LYS A 118 7.87 3.30 30.87
N HIS A 119 9.06 3.29 31.49
CA HIS A 119 10.16 2.46 31.03
C HIS A 119 9.82 0.96 31.01
N MET A 120 9.09 0.47 32.02
CA MET A 120 8.62 -0.92 32.06
C MET A 120 7.68 -1.25 30.88
N ILE A 121 6.73 -0.35 30.58
CA ILE A 121 5.82 -0.51 29.43
C ILE A 121 6.59 -0.43 28.10
N ASP A 122 7.55 0.48 27.98
CA ASP A 122 8.39 0.60 26.79
C ASP A 122 9.17 -0.70 26.55
N VAL A 123 9.83 -1.25 27.57
CA VAL A 123 10.54 -2.54 27.49
C VAL A 123 9.59 -3.67 27.10
N ALA A 124 8.40 -3.73 27.72
CA ALA A 124 7.40 -4.76 27.44
C ALA A 124 6.86 -4.69 25.99
N SER A 125 6.62 -3.47 25.48
CA SER A 125 6.08 -3.25 24.13
C SER A 125 7.06 -3.60 23.01
N HIS A 126 8.37 -3.55 23.28
CA HIS A 126 9.42 -3.93 22.32
C HIS A 126 9.76 -5.42 22.34
N ALA A 127 9.18 -6.21 23.26
CA ALA A 127 9.48 -7.63 23.36
C ALA A 127 8.84 -8.42 22.19
N THR A 128 9.69 -9.04 21.36
CA THR A 128 9.29 -9.81 20.18
C THR A 128 8.67 -11.16 20.51
N GLU A 129 9.07 -11.73 21.64
CA GLU A 129 8.54 -12.98 22.20
C GLU A 129 7.75 -12.72 23.49
N GLY A 130 7.23 -11.49 23.61
CA GLY A 130 6.62 -10.83 24.77
C GLY A 130 7.20 -11.15 26.16
N VAL A 131 6.41 -10.89 27.21
CA VAL A 131 6.94 -10.72 28.58
C VAL A 131 6.62 -11.91 29.49
N LYS A 132 7.65 -12.45 30.16
CA LYS A 132 7.50 -13.46 31.22
C LYS A 132 7.45 -12.76 32.58
N ILE A 133 6.31 -12.81 33.26
CA ILE A 133 6.18 -12.28 34.62
C ILE A 133 6.51 -13.43 35.60
N PRO A 134 7.53 -13.31 36.47
CA PRO A 134 7.79 -14.30 37.49
C PRO A 134 6.63 -14.34 38.49
N GLY A 135 6.19 -15.55 38.83
CA GLY A 135 5.17 -15.82 39.84
C GLY A 135 5.76 -16.27 41.16
#